data_AF-A6WGK1-F1
#
_entry.id   AF-A6WGK1-F1
#
_cell.length_a   1.000
_cell.length_b   1.000
_cell.length_c   1.000
_cell.angle_alpha   90.00
_cell.angle_beta   90.00
_cell.angle_gamma   90.00
#
_symmetry.space_group_name_H-M   'P 1'
#
loop_
_entity.id
_entity.type
_entity.pdbx_description
1 polymer ?
#
loop_
_entity_poly.entity_id
_entity_poly.type
_entity_poly.pdbx_seq_one_letter_code
_entity_poly.pdbx_strand_id
1 'polypeptide(L)'
;MSQPTTGSTRIDDLSVTTGSSPAARPAPAHGDESVGQLVSQLTEQVSRLVRDEVQLAKVDLAEKGKKAGTGLGMFTGAGLLAFFGVGALVTTAILALSHAVSGWLAALIVAVVLFALAGVLALMGKKEVQQIGSPVPQAAVDGIKEDVQTVKEGFKR
;
A
#
# COMPACT_ATOMS: atom_id res chain seq x y z
N MET A 1 10.58 -48.72 33.50
CA MET A 1 10.56 -48.36 34.93
C MET A 1 9.25 -47.66 35.22
N SER A 2 8.35 -48.40 35.84
CA SER A 2 7.07 -47.95 36.38
C SER A 2 7.30 -46.98 37.53
N GLN A 3 6.40 -46.03 37.75
CA GLN A 3 5.63 -45.91 39.00
C GLN A 3 4.44 -44.94 38.81
N PRO A 4 3.24 -45.35 39.24
CA PRO A 4 2.05 -44.50 39.40
C PRO A 4 1.94 -43.99 40.84
N THR A 5 1.28 -42.84 41.07
CA THR A 5 0.87 -42.43 42.41
C THR A 5 -0.59 -41.99 42.44
N THR A 6 -1.39 -42.95 42.90
CA THR A 6 -2.63 -42.93 43.65
C THR A 6 -2.87 -41.71 44.55
N GLY A 7 -4.15 -41.34 44.70
CA GLY A 7 -4.70 -40.61 45.85
C GLY A 7 -5.51 -39.38 45.41
N SER A 8 -6.73 -39.11 45.84
CA SER A 8 -7.53 -39.66 46.92
C SER A 8 -9.01 -39.36 46.66
N THR A 9 -9.82 -40.39 46.86
CA THR A 9 -11.24 -40.37 47.24
C THR A 9 -11.59 -39.25 48.22
N ARG A 10 -12.68 -38.54 47.97
CA ARG A 10 -13.80 -38.32 48.92
C ARG A 10 -14.87 -37.42 48.26
N ILE A 11 -15.87 -38.05 47.68
CA ILE A 11 -17.17 -37.44 47.37
C ILE A 11 -18.22 -38.22 48.16
N ASP A 12 -18.13 -38.07 49.48
CA ASP A 12 -19.22 -38.37 50.41
C ASP A 12 -20.09 -37.11 50.49
N ASP A 13 -21.17 -37.06 49.72
CA ASP A 13 -22.49 -36.57 50.15
C ASP A 13 -23.52 -36.84 49.03
N LEU A 14 -24.00 -38.09 48.99
CA LEU A 14 -25.23 -38.45 48.27
C LEU A 14 -26.41 -38.17 49.20
N SER A 15 -26.79 -36.90 49.34
CA SER A 15 -28.08 -36.52 49.89
C SER A 15 -29.15 -36.59 48.80
N VAL A 16 -29.51 -37.83 48.42
CA VAL A 16 -30.75 -38.13 47.70
C VAL A 16 -31.90 -37.95 48.69
N THR A 17 -32.49 -36.76 48.68
CA THR A 17 -33.82 -36.51 49.24
C THR A 17 -34.79 -36.31 48.08
N THR A 18 -35.65 -37.32 47.93
CA THR A 18 -36.76 -37.39 46.99
C THR A 18 -37.81 -36.35 47.37
N GLY A 19 -37.86 -35.25 46.61
CA GLY A 19 -38.97 -34.30 46.60
C GLY A 19 -39.84 -34.48 45.35
N SER A 20 -41.13 -34.69 45.57
CA SER A 20 -42.17 -34.95 44.57
C SER A 20 -42.35 -33.83 43.53
N SER A 21 -42.58 -34.23 42.27
CA SER A 21 -42.99 -33.42 41.09
C SER A 21 -44.37 -32.74 41.24
N PRO A 22 -44.86 -31.89 40.31
CA PRO A 22 -44.20 -31.00 39.34
C PRO A 22 -44.84 -29.59 39.33
N ALA A 23 -44.05 -28.54 39.40
CA ALA A 23 -44.48 -27.22 38.92
C ALA A 23 -43.44 -26.79 37.88
N ALA A 24 -43.80 -26.97 36.61
CA ALA A 24 -43.09 -26.41 35.48
C ALA A 24 -42.95 -24.90 35.72
N ARG A 25 -41.81 -24.48 36.29
CA ARG A 25 -41.38 -23.10 36.16
C ARG A 25 -41.10 -22.92 34.68
N PRO A 26 -41.63 -21.85 34.06
CA PRO A 26 -41.35 -21.59 32.67
C PRO A 26 -39.83 -21.53 32.54
N ALA A 27 -39.26 -22.42 31.73
CA ALA A 27 -37.94 -22.18 31.18
C ALA A 27 -37.97 -20.74 30.63
N PRO A 28 -36.93 -19.91 30.83
CA PRO A 28 -36.88 -18.64 30.13
C PRO A 28 -37.12 -18.97 28.67
N ALA A 29 -38.24 -18.46 28.14
CA ALA A 29 -38.65 -18.71 26.79
C ALA A 29 -37.41 -18.41 25.94
N HIS A 30 -36.88 -19.44 25.30
CA HIS A 30 -36.04 -19.26 24.12
C HIS A 30 -37.01 -18.73 23.07
N GLY A 31 -37.47 -17.50 23.26
CA GLY A 31 -38.40 -16.81 22.40
C GLY A 31 -37.60 -16.43 21.19
N ASP A 32 -37.76 -17.21 20.13
CA ASP A 32 -37.76 -16.78 18.74
C ASP A 32 -37.07 -15.43 18.57
N GLU A 33 -35.75 -15.43 18.42
CA GLU A 33 -35.06 -14.23 17.95
C GLU A 33 -35.78 -13.82 16.66
N SER A 34 -36.49 -12.69 16.71
CA SER A 34 -37.27 -12.27 15.57
C SER A 34 -36.33 -12.09 14.37
N VAL A 35 -36.82 -12.37 13.16
CA VAL A 35 -36.05 -12.19 11.91
C VAL A 35 -35.43 -10.77 11.84
N GLY A 36 -36.09 -9.77 12.44
CA GLY A 36 -35.55 -8.41 12.57
C GLY A 36 -34.31 -8.28 13.47
N GLN A 37 -34.23 -9.08 14.53
CA GLN A 37 -33.10 -9.09 15.48
C GLN A 37 -31.85 -9.77 14.86
N LEU A 38 -32.05 -10.83 14.07
CA LEU A 38 -30.98 -11.47 13.29
C LEU A 38 -30.45 -10.56 12.18
N VAL A 39 -31.33 -9.88 11.46
CA VAL A 39 -30.93 -8.89 10.43
C VAL A 39 -30.17 -7.72 11.06
N SER A 40 -30.60 -7.25 12.24
CA SER A 40 -29.87 -6.22 13.00
C SER A 40 -28.47 -6.69 13.39
N GLN A 41 -28.33 -7.92 13.92
CA GLN A 41 -27.04 -8.48 14.31
C GLN A 41 -26.10 -8.72 13.12
N LEU A 42 -26.62 -9.19 11.97
CA LEU A 42 -25.83 -9.33 10.74
C LEU A 42 -25.37 -7.97 10.22
N THR A 43 -26.25 -6.97 10.19
CA THR A 43 -25.91 -5.60 9.75
C THR A 43 -24.83 -5.01 10.64
N GLU A 44 -24.91 -5.25 11.95
CA GLU A 44 -23.92 -4.78 12.91
C GLU A 44 -22.57 -5.50 12.75
N GLN A 45 -22.57 -6.82 12.49
CA GLN A 45 -21.35 -7.59 12.19
C GLN A 45 -20.70 -7.15 10.88
N VAL A 46 -21.48 -6.94 9.82
CA VAL A 46 -20.97 -6.41 8.54
C VAL A 46 -20.39 -5.01 8.75
N SER A 47 -21.06 -4.15 9.51
CA SER A 47 -20.56 -2.80 9.84
C SER A 47 -19.25 -2.85 10.63
N ARG A 48 -19.11 -3.81 11.55
CA ARG A 48 -17.86 -4.05 12.29
C ARG A 48 -16.75 -4.55 11.37
N LEU A 49 -17.02 -5.55 10.54
CA LEU A 49 -16.04 -6.09 9.59
C LEU A 49 -15.51 -5.02 8.62
N VAL A 50 -16.41 -4.21 8.06
CA VAL A 50 -16.01 -3.09 7.17
C VAL A 50 -15.16 -2.07 7.94
N ARG A 51 -15.52 -1.77 9.19
CA ARG A 51 -14.72 -0.86 10.03
C ARG A 51 -13.32 -1.43 10.28
N ASP A 52 -13.22 -2.72 10.56
CA ASP A 52 -11.98 -3.41 10.86
C ASP A 52 -11.08 -3.49 9.62
N GLU A 53 -11.63 -3.84 8.45
CA GLU A 53 -10.90 -3.86 7.18
C GLU A 53 -10.36 -2.47 6.82
N VAL A 54 -11.15 -1.42 7.07
CA VAL A 54 -10.68 -0.03 6.89
C VAL A 54 -9.59 0.34 7.90
N GLN A 55 -9.68 -0.11 9.15
CA GLN A 55 -8.62 0.13 10.13
C GLN A 55 -7.34 -0.61 9.75
N LEU A 56 -7.43 -1.86 9.31
CA LEU A 56 -6.30 -2.65 8.85
C LEU A 56 -5.65 -2.02 7.61
N ALA A 57 -6.46 -1.65 6.62
CA ALA A 57 -5.99 -0.97 5.41
C ALA A 57 -5.29 0.36 5.73
N LYS A 58 -5.78 1.12 6.73
CA LYS A 58 -5.11 2.34 7.20
C LYS A 58 -3.72 2.06 7.78
N VAL A 59 -3.58 0.99 8.58
CA VAL A 59 -2.29 0.60 9.16
C VAL A 59 -1.32 0.16 8.06
N ASP A 60 -1.74 -0.73 7.18
CA ASP A 60 -0.91 -1.21 6.06
C ASP A 60 -0.52 -0.06 5.12
N LEU A 61 -1.46 0.85 4.81
CA LEU A 61 -1.18 2.03 4.00
C LEU A 61 -0.22 3.00 4.70
N ALA A 62 -0.33 3.17 6.02
CA ALA A 62 0.62 3.99 6.78
C ALA A 62 2.03 3.38 6.78
N GLU A 63 2.15 2.06 6.92
CA GLU A 63 3.45 1.37 6.85
C GLU A 63 4.06 1.44 5.46
N LYS A 64 3.27 1.15 4.41
CA LYS A 64 3.68 1.27 3.01
C LYS A 64 4.05 2.72 2.67
N GLY A 65 3.23 3.67 3.12
CA GLY A 65 3.44 5.11 2.94
C GLY A 65 4.73 5.59 3.62
N LYS A 66 5.03 5.10 4.84
CA LYS A 66 6.28 5.42 5.54
C LYS A 66 7.50 4.87 4.78
N LYS A 67 7.46 3.61 4.34
CA LYS A 67 8.55 3.01 3.56
C LYS A 67 8.78 3.73 2.23
N ALA A 68 7.70 4.01 1.50
CA ALA A 68 7.74 4.78 0.27
C ALA A 68 8.27 6.21 0.50
N GLY A 69 7.80 6.88 1.55
CA GLY A 69 8.22 8.23 1.93
C GLY A 69 9.70 8.31 2.29
N THR A 70 10.21 7.38 3.10
CA THR A 70 11.64 7.30 3.41
C THR A 70 12.46 7.03 2.14
N GLY A 71 12.00 6.11 1.28
CA GLY A 71 12.66 5.81 0.00
C GLY A 71 12.74 7.02 -0.92
N LEU A 72 11.63 7.73 -1.12
CA LEU A 72 11.56 8.97 -1.88
C LEU A 72 12.44 10.08 -1.27
N GLY A 73 12.45 10.22 0.06
CA GLY A 73 13.30 11.17 0.76
C GLY A 73 14.78 10.89 0.55
N MET A 74 15.21 9.63 0.72
CA MET A 74 16.59 9.21 0.47
C MET A 74 16.99 9.37 -0.99
N PHE A 75 16.12 8.99 -1.93
CA PHE A 75 16.39 9.13 -3.36
C PHE A 75 16.51 10.59 -3.78
N THR A 76 15.62 11.46 -3.28
CA THR A 76 15.69 12.90 -3.52
C THR A 76 16.97 13.48 -2.93
N GLY A 77 17.30 13.14 -1.67
CA GLY A 77 18.54 13.58 -1.02
C GLY A 77 19.80 13.13 -1.77
N ALA A 78 19.86 11.87 -2.17
CA ALA A 78 20.95 11.33 -2.98
C ALA A 78 21.04 12.03 -4.35
N GLY A 79 19.91 12.29 -5.00
CA GLY A 79 19.84 13.02 -6.26
C GLY A 79 20.39 14.44 -6.15
N LEU A 80 20.02 15.18 -5.10
CA LEU A 80 20.56 16.52 -4.84
C LEU A 80 22.07 16.49 -4.59
N LEU A 81 22.54 15.58 -3.74
CA LEU A 81 23.98 15.44 -3.46
C LEU A 81 24.76 15.06 -4.72
N ALA A 82 24.23 14.13 -5.54
CA ALA A 82 24.83 13.76 -6.81
C ALA A 82 24.84 14.94 -7.78
N PHE A 83 23.78 15.75 -7.84
CA PHE A 83 23.73 16.95 -8.67
C PHE A 83 24.83 17.96 -8.30
N PHE A 84 25.00 18.27 -7.01
CA PHE A 84 26.10 19.12 -6.55
C PHE A 84 27.47 18.48 -6.81
N GLY A 85 27.60 17.16 -6.63
CA GLY A 85 28.81 16.41 -6.94
C GLY A 85 29.22 16.51 -8.42
N VAL A 86 28.26 16.37 -9.34
CA VAL A 86 28.50 16.59 -10.77
C VAL A 86 28.94 18.03 -11.02
N GLY A 87 28.30 19.03 -10.41
CA GLY A 87 28.73 20.43 -10.52
C GLY A 87 30.17 20.66 -10.03
N ALA A 88 30.56 20.01 -8.93
CA ALA A 88 31.93 20.04 -8.43
C ALA A 88 32.90 19.39 -9.43
N LEU A 89 32.57 18.21 -9.97
CA LEU A 89 33.40 17.54 -10.98
C LEU A 89 33.55 18.37 -12.26
N VAL A 90 32.48 19.02 -12.72
CA VAL A 90 32.54 19.96 -13.86
C VAL A 90 33.48 21.12 -13.55
N THR A 91 33.39 21.70 -12.35
CA THR A 91 34.29 22.78 -11.92
C THR A 91 35.74 22.30 -11.88
N THR A 92 35.99 21.11 -11.33
CA THR A 92 37.32 20.49 -11.32
C THR A 92 37.86 20.28 -12.73
N ALA A 93 37.04 19.78 -13.66
CA ALA A 93 37.43 19.59 -15.05
C ALA A 93 37.81 20.91 -15.73
N ILE A 94 37.04 21.98 -15.49
CA ILE A 94 37.32 23.32 -16.01
C ILE A 94 38.64 23.85 -15.45
N LEU A 95 38.85 23.78 -14.13
CA LEU A 95 40.07 24.25 -13.48
C LEU A 95 41.31 23.44 -13.89
N ALA A 96 41.16 22.13 -14.08
CA ALA A 96 42.24 21.28 -14.58
C ALA A 96 42.61 21.68 -16.02
N LEU A 97 41.61 21.83 -16.89
CA LEU A 97 41.83 22.18 -18.29
C LEU A 97 42.30 23.63 -18.47
N SER A 98 41.96 24.54 -17.55
CA SER A 98 42.43 25.93 -17.56
C SER A 98 43.92 26.08 -17.29
N HIS A 99 44.62 25.02 -16.87
CA HIS A 99 46.09 25.02 -16.83
C HIS A 99 46.71 24.88 -18.23
N ALA A 100 45.96 24.32 -19.19
CA ALA A 100 46.42 24.13 -20.57
C ALA A 100 45.86 25.18 -21.54
N VAL A 101 44.67 25.73 -21.28
CA VAL A 101 44.00 26.76 -22.12
C VAL A 101 43.42 27.89 -21.27
N SER A 102 42.94 28.97 -21.89
CA SER A 102 42.24 30.04 -21.16
C SER A 102 41.00 29.51 -20.43
N GLY A 103 40.70 30.05 -19.24
CA GLY A 103 39.58 29.56 -18.42
C GLY A 103 38.22 29.60 -19.11
N TRP A 104 37.96 30.63 -19.92
CA TRP A 104 36.71 30.72 -20.69
C TRP A 104 36.61 29.63 -21.77
N LEU A 105 37.74 29.26 -22.40
CA LEU A 105 37.76 28.23 -23.43
C LEU A 105 37.65 26.84 -22.81
N ALA A 106 38.29 26.61 -21.66
CA ALA A 106 38.10 25.40 -20.86
C ALA A 106 36.62 25.18 -20.50
N ALA A 107 35.95 26.22 -20.02
CA ALA A 107 34.51 26.16 -19.71
C ALA A 107 33.66 25.80 -20.93
N LEU A 108 33.93 26.40 -22.11
CA LEU A 108 33.22 26.06 -23.34
C LEU A 108 33.47 24.61 -23.78
N ILE A 109 34.70 24.13 -23.74
CA ILE A 109 35.02 22.74 -24.13
C ILE A 109 34.24 21.76 -23.26
N VAL A 110 34.28 21.95 -21.93
CA VAL A 110 33.55 21.08 -21.00
C VAL A 110 32.03 21.18 -21.24
N ALA A 111 31.49 22.37 -21.50
CA ALA A 111 30.08 22.54 -21.81
C ALA A 111 29.66 21.78 -23.07
N VAL A 112 30.44 21.85 -24.16
CA VAL A 112 30.15 21.11 -25.40
C VAL A 112 30.14 19.60 -25.15
N VAL A 113 31.12 19.07 -24.41
CA VAL A 113 31.17 17.65 -24.07
C VAL A 113 29.95 17.22 -23.27
N LEU A 114 29.54 18.00 -22.27
CA LEU A 114 28.35 17.71 -21.46
C LEU A 114 27.06 17.76 -22.29
N PHE A 115 26.90 18.76 -23.18
CA PHE A 115 25.74 18.83 -24.06
C PHE A 115 25.69 17.68 -25.05
N ALA A 116 26.82 17.22 -25.57
CA ALA A 116 26.89 16.04 -26.42
C ALA A 116 26.42 14.79 -25.66
N LEU A 117 26.93 14.57 -24.44
CA LEU A 117 26.51 13.46 -23.57
C LEU A 117 25.02 13.54 -23.21
N ALA A 118 24.53 14.73 -22.86
CA ALA A 118 23.12 14.98 -22.57
C ALA A 118 22.23 14.70 -23.79
N GLY A 119 22.67 15.10 -24.98
CA GLY A 119 21.99 14.81 -26.24
C GLY A 119 21.88 13.30 -26.49
N VAL A 120 22.96 12.54 -26.32
CA VAL A 120 22.95 11.08 -26.45
C VAL A 120 22.00 10.44 -25.44
N LEU A 121 22.09 10.82 -24.16
CA LEU A 121 21.21 10.31 -23.11
C LEU A 121 19.74 10.66 -23.37
N ALA A 122 19.44 11.86 -23.85
CA ALA A 122 18.08 12.27 -24.22
C ALA A 122 17.52 11.45 -25.38
N LEU A 123 18.34 11.14 -26.39
CA LEU A 123 17.94 10.29 -27.51
C LEU A 123 17.70 8.83 -27.07
N MET A 124 18.56 8.29 -26.20
CA MET A 124 18.38 6.95 -25.63
C MET A 124 17.12 6.89 -24.76
N GLY A 125 16.93 7.85 -23.86
CA GLY A 125 15.74 7.94 -23.02
C GLY A 125 14.45 8.10 -23.84
N LYS A 126 14.48 8.92 -24.91
CA LYS A 126 13.35 9.03 -25.84
C LYS A 126 13.03 7.68 -26.50
N LYS A 127 14.05 6.92 -26.90
CA LYS A 127 13.86 5.59 -27.49
C LYS A 127 13.25 4.61 -26.48
N GLU A 128 13.74 4.61 -25.25
CA GLU A 128 13.21 3.75 -24.16
C GLU A 128 11.74 4.08 -23.89
N VAL A 129 11.40 5.37 -23.73
CA VAL A 129 10.02 5.83 -23.50
C VAL A 129 9.10 5.48 -24.66
N GLN A 130 9.60 5.55 -25.90
CA GLN A 130 8.84 5.12 -27.08
C GLN A 130 8.65 3.59 -27.15
N GLN A 131 9.60 2.81 -26.62
CA GLN A 131 9.54 1.35 -26.60
C GLN A 131 8.64 0.79 -25.49
N ILE A 132 8.51 1.51 -24.36
CA ILE A 132 7.65 1.10 -23.25
C ILE A 132 6.15 1.09 -23.64
N GLY A 133 5.79 1.65 -24.81
CA GLY A 133 4.39 1.78 -25.22
C GLY A 133 3.63 2.76 -24.33
N SER A 134 2.44 3.18 -24.75
CA SER A 134 1.60 4.09 -23.94
C SER A 134 1.49 3.54 -22.51
N PRO A 135 1.92 4.28 -21.47
CA PRO A 135 1.74 3.90 -20.07
C PRO A 135 0.27 3.74 -19.67
N VAL A 136 -0.62 4.21 -20.54
CA VAL A 136 -2.05 4.00 -20.45
C VAL A 136 -2.39 2.71 -21.19
N PRO A 137 -2.89 1.66 -20.52
CA PRO A 137 -3.40 0.46 -21.18
C PRO A 137 -4.38 0.91 -22.26
N GLN A 138 -4.17 0.49 -23.52
CA GLN A 138 -5.07 0.91 -24.61
C GLN A 138 -6.54 0.60 -24.26
N ALA A 139 -6.78 -0.52 -23.57
CA ALA A 139 -8.08 -0.88 -23.00
C ALA A 139 -8.69 0.17 -22.04
N ALA A 140 -7.87 0.86 -21.24
CA ALA A 140 -8.34 1.94 -20.35
C ALA A 140 -8.68 3.22 -21.15
N VAL A 141 -7.94 3.49 -22.23
CA VAL A 141 -8.23 4.61 -23.13
C VAL A 141 -9.50 4.35 -23.95
N ASP A 142 -9.69 3.11 -24.38
CA ASP A 142 -10.84 2.70 -25.19
C ASP A 142 -12.13 2.65 -24.34
N GLY A 143 -12.06 2.17 -23.09
CA GLY A 143 -13.19 2.23 -22.17
C GLY A 143 -13.66 3.66 -21.87
N ILE A 144 -12.72 4.61 -21.69
CA ILE A 144 -13.07 6.03 -21.49
C ILE A 144 -13.73 6.63 -22.75
N LYS A 145 -13.31 6.23 -23.95
CA LYS A 145 -13.94 6.70 -25.20
C LYS A 145 -15.36 6.16 -25.36
N GLU A 146 -15.57 4.89 -25.01
CA GLU A 146 -16.88 4.24 -25.07
C GLU A 146 -17.86 4.84 -24.05
N ASP A 147 -17.39 5.13 -22.84
CA ASP A 147 -18.17 5.83 -21.80
C ASP A 147 -18.56 7.24 -22.26
N VAL A 148 -17.63 8.00 -22.85
CA VAL A 148 -17.91 9.35 -23.39
C VAL A 148 -18.90 9.29 -24.55
N GLN A 149 -18.81 8.28 -25.41
CA GLN A 149 -19.72 8.10 -26.53
C GLN A 149 -21.14 7.76 -26.07
N THR A 150 -21.26 6.86 -25.08
CA THR A 150 -22.55 6.48 -24.48
C THR A 150 -23.24 7.67 -23.82
N VAL A 151 -22.49 8.51 -23.10
CA VAL A 151 -23.04 9.75 -22.50
C VAL A 151 -23.49 10.73 -23.57
N LYS A 152 -22.73 10.89 -24.66
CA LYS A 152 -23.05 11.81 -25.76
C LYS A 152 -24.28 11.37 -26.56
N GLU A 153 -24.49 10.06 -26.71
CA GLU A 153 -25.69 9.49 -27.34
C GLU A 153 -26.93 9.63 -26.44
N GLY A 154 -26.76 9.49 -25.13
CA GLY A 154 -27.82 9.74 -24.15
C GLY A 154 -28.34 11.18 -24.11
N PHE A 155 -27.48 12.17 -24.38
CA PHE A 155 -27.87 13.58 -24.47
C PHE A 155 -28.53 13.99 -25.80
N LYS A 156 -28.52 13.11 -26.81
CA LYS A 156 -29.06 13.40 -28.15
C LYS A 156 -30.46 12.77 -28.38
N ARG A 157 -31.03 12.13 -27.37
CA ARG A 157 -32.44 11.67 -27.32
C ARG A 157 -33.28 12.65 -26.51
#